data_AF-A0A3D9DQ57-F1
#
_entry.id   AF-A0A3D9DQ57-F1
#
_cell.length_a   1.000
_cell.length_b   1.000
_cell.length_c   1.000
_cell.angle_alpha   90.00
_cell.angle_beta   90.00
_cell.angle_gamma   90.00
#
_symmetry.space_group_name_H-M   'P 1'
#
loop_
_entity.id
_entity.type
_entity.pdbx_description
1 polymer ?
#
loop_
_entity_poly.entity_id
_entity_poly.type
_entity_poly.pdbx_seq_one_letter_code
_entity_poly.pdbx_strand_id
1 'polypeptide(L)'
;MKFSVFKIVIAGAFLSSTCSLAQVSVIEKIKKNPKAPFSYAELSIKEGGKWEGNQYVGGTFKNINELVLPAEHTDHSSYIRYEGIGLENNQIGYRLYLDWRNATDIFGKKVNTLVLPEVGQDGFESYHHDAPWGQDILKSGRTIGIGSYGRYDEQNDFVETFKIVKNTAVKVNNEKEQSYATINYKGWKTWGDAIDLQSKLTIFNKDRFVKVDLNLTNTISGLCTGIVAIKNIPVKQGISKNKKWAYIATYGNQTETKKDDNLGMAVFYPLESFDKYVKTKSTHTVVFKKTKSISYYFLGAWSLEPNGLKTEEAFYQDLDKKLDILDKTHQL
;
A
#
# COMPACT_ATOMS: atom_id res chain seq x y z
N MET A 1 -8.47 -61.02 13.29
CA MET A 1 -8.94 -59.96 14.21
C MET A 1 -7.69 -59.24 14.74
N LYS A 2 -7.22 -58.11 14.19
CA LYS A 2 -7.72 -56.72 14.35
C LYS A 2 -8.10 -56.47 15.82
N PHE A 3 -7.42 -55.61 16.58
CA PHE A 3 -7.43 -54.14 16.42
C PHE A 3 -6.09 -53.49 16.80
N SER A 4 -5.65 -52.55 15.95
CA SER A 4 -4.62 -51.55 16.24
C SER A 4 -5.32 -50.31 16.81
N VAL A 5 -4.86 -49.82 17.97
CA VAL A 5 -5.36 -48.59 18.59
C VAL A 5 -4.49 -47.42 18.14
N PHE A 6 -4.97 -46.65 17.16
CA PHE A 6 -4.40 -45.37 16.79
C PHE A 6 -4.65 -44.35 17.90
N LYS A 7 -3.59 -43.84 18.53
CA LYS A 7 -3.65 -42.63 19.36
C LYS A 7 -3.77 -41.42 18.42
N ILE A 8 -4.97 -40.86 18.33
CA ILE A 8 -5.20 -39.54 17.77
C ILE A 8 -4.79 -38.53 18.84
N VAL A 9 -3.64 -37.86 18.65
CA VAL A 9 -3.30 -36.65 19.40
C VAL A 9 -4.01 -35.50 18.69
N ILE A 10 -5.12 -35.04 19.26
CA ILE A 10 -5.79 -33.81 18.85
C ILE A 10 -4.89 -32.66 19.32
N ALA A 11 -4.09 -32.12 18.41
CA ALA A 11 -3.45 -30.83 18.60
C ALA A 11 -4.57 -29.76 18.52
N GLY A 12 -5.09 -29.38 19.68
CA GLY A 12 -6.05 -28.27 19.78
C GLY A 12 -5.39 -26.98 19.34
N ALA A 13 -5.80 -26.46 18.18
CA ALA A 13 -5.50 -25.10 17.78
C ALA A 13 -6.33 -24.15 18.66
N PHE A 14 -5.73 -23.65 19.74
CA PHE A 14 -6.21 -22.45 20.40
C PHE A 14 -5.89 -21.26 19.51
N LEU A 15 -6.79 -20.96 18.56
CA LEU A 15 -6.73 -19.71 17.79
C LEU A 15 -7.26 -18.57 18.67
N SER A 16 -6.31 -17.70 19.01
CA SER A 16 -6.42 -16.40 19.66
C SER A 16 -7.70 -15.62 19.34
N SER A 17 -8.66 -15.60 20.29
CA SER A 17 -9.83 -14.72 20.25
C SER A 17 -9.53 -13.27 20.63
N THR A 18 -8.30 -12.96 21.05
CA THR A 18 -7.89 -11.63 21.53
C THR A 18 -7.54 -10.65 20.40
N CYS A 19 -7.12 -11.13 19.22
CA CYS A 19 -6.63 -10.25 18.15
C CYS A 19 -7.73 -9.50 17.39
N SER A 20 -8.91 -10.10 17.15
CA SER A 20 -9.98 -9.43 16.39
C SER A 20 -10.61 -8.26 17.15
N LEU A 21 -10.58 -8.28 18.48
CA LEU A 21 -11.17 -7.24 19.33
C LEU A 21 -10.49 -5.88 19.17
N ALA A 22 -9.18 -5.85 18.86
CA ALA A 22 -8.43 -4.62 18.74
C ALA A 22 -8.93 -3.75 17.57
N GLN A 23 -9.07 -4.32 16.37
CA GLN A 23 -9.59 -3.57 15.22
C GLN A 23 -11.05 -3.15 15.41
N VAL A 24 -11.89 -4.02 15.97
CA VAL A 24 -13.30 -3.69 16.27
C VAL A 24 -13.39 -2.46 17.19
N SER A 25 -12.60 -2.43 18.27
CA SER A 25 -12.59 -1.29 19.20
C SER A 25 -12.12 0.02 18.55
N VAL A 26 -11.16 -0.04 17.63
CA VAL A 26 -10.67 1.12 16.87
C VAL A 26 -11.76 1.63 15.92
N ILE A 27 -12.41 0.73 15.19
CA ILE A 27 -13.53 1.05 14.30
C ILE A 27 -14.65 1.75 15.09
N GLU A 28 -15.09 1.18 16.21
CA GLU A 28 -16.14 1.75 17.05
C GLU A 28 -15.78 3.13 17.57
N LYS A 29 -14.53 3.30 18.02
CA LYS A 29 -14.02 4.60 18.50
C LYS A 29 -14.06 5.66 17.40
N ILE A 30 -13.63 5.32 16.18
CA ILE A 30 -13.67 6.26 15.04
C ILE A 30 -15.13 6.57 14.66
N LYS A 31 -15.99 5.54 14.58
CA LYS A 31 -17.42 5.71 14.26
C LYS A 31 -18.18 6.55 15.28
N LYS A 32 -17.78 6.53 16.55
CA LYS A 32 -18.36 7.38 17.60
C LYS A 32 -18.02 8.87 17.41
N ASN A 33 -16.93 9.20 16.72
CA ASN A 33 -16.55 10.57 16.40
C ASN A 33 -16.09 10.70 14.93
N PRO A 34 -17.02 10.56 13.97
CA PRO A 34 -16.69 10.35 12.56
C PRO A 34 -16.04 11.58 11.88
N LYS A 35 -16.08 12.75 12.54
CA LYS A 35 -15.47 14.00 12.06
C LYS A 35 -14.09 14.27 12.65
N ALA A 36 -13.65 13.50 13.65
CA ALA A 36 -12.32 13.66 14.22
C ALA A 36 -11.23 13.15 13.25
N PRO A 37 -10.03 13.75 13.29
CA PRO A 37 -8.87 13.19 12.61
C PRO A 37 -8.61 11.75 13.07
N PHE A 38 -8.48 10.82 12.11
CA PHE A 38 -8.16 9.42 12.37
C PHE A 38 -7.13 8.91 11.37
N SER A 39 -6.45 7.85 11.77
CA SER A 39 -5.72 6.97 10.85
C SER A 39 -6.19 5.55 11.14
N TYR A 40 -6.16 4.69 10.13
CA TYR A 40 -6.59 3.31 10.24
C TYR A 40 -5.80 2.42 9.28
N ALA A 41 -5.41 1.25 9.76
CA ALA A 41 -4.80 0.17 8.99
C ALA A 41 -5.57 -1.12 9.28
N GLU A 42 -5.89 -1.87 8.24
CA GLU A 42 -6.58 -3.14 8.37
C GLU A 42 -6.05 -4.23 7.46
N LEU A 43 -6.35 -5.45 7.89
CA LEU A 43 -6.11 -6.69 7.18
C LEU A 43 -7.31 -7.59 7.46
N SER A 44 -7.86 -8.20 6.42
CA SER A 44 -9.09 -8.98 6.53
C SER A 44 -9.00 -10.20 5.62
N ILE A 45 -9.36 -11.37 6.16
CA ILE A 45 -9.35 -12.64 5.43
C ILE A 45 -10.71 -13.30 5.49
N LYS A 46 -11.01 -14.20 4.55
CA LYS A 46 -12.20 -15.05 4.65
C LYS A 46 -11.98 -16.19 5.64
N GLU A 47 -12.85 -16.29 6.64
CA GLU A 47 -12.92 -17.38 7.61
C GLU A 47 -14.10 -18.32 7.26
N GLY A 48 -13.94 -19.64 7.46
CA GLY A 48 -15.00 -20.62 7.21
C GLY A 48 -15.21 -21.03 5.74
N GLY A 49 -14.26 -20.70 4.85
CA GLY A 49 -14.20 -21.20 3.48
C GLY A 49 -13.18 -22.33 3.31
N LYS A 50 -12.76 -22.59 2.07
CA LYS A 50 -11.72 -23.59 1.75
C LYS A 50 -10.94 -23.22 0.49
N TRP A 51 -9.72 -23.72 0.38
CA TRP A 51 -8.92 -23.63 -0.84
C TRP A 51 -9.35 -24.66 -1.88
N GLU A 52 -9.50 -24.22 -3.12
CA GLU A 52 -9.66 -25.02 -4.33
C GLU A 52 -8.58 -24.58 -5.32
N GLY A 53 -7.43 -25.26 -5.29
CA GLY A 53 -6.22 -24.79 -5.98
C GLY A 53 -5.74 -23.46 -5.38
N ASN A 54 -5.63 -22.42 -6.20
CA ASN A 54 -5.22 -21.08 -5.80
C ASN A 54 -6.42 -20.14 -5.49
N GLN A 55 -7.65 -20.67 -5.43
CA GLN A 55 -8.86 -19.90 -5.16
C GLN A 55 -9.43 -20.26 -3.79
N TYR A 56 -9.89 -19.27 -3.03
CA TYR A 56 -10.55 -19.47 -1.74
C TYR A 56 -12.06 -19.26 -1.87
N VAL A 57 -12.81 -20.35 -1.69
CA VAL A 57 -14.25 -20.43 -1.96
C VAL A 57 -15.05 -20.47 -0.65
N GLY A 58 -16.16 -19.74 -0.60
CA GLY A 58 -17.00 -19.60 0.59
C GLY A 58 -16.38 -18.70 1.67
N GLY A 59 -16.91 -18.80 2.89
CA GLY A 59 -16.45 -18.02 4.05
C GLY A 59 -16.91 -16.55 4.06
N THR A 60 -16.62 -15.87 5.17
CA THR A 60 -16.93 -14.45 5.38
C THR A 60 -15.70 -13.69 5.83
N PHE A 61 -15.59 -12.43 5.45
CA PHE A 61 -14.45 -11.60 5.81
C PHE A 61 -14.43 -11.27 7.30
N LYS A 62 -13.25 -11.38 7.90
CA LYS A 62 -12.97 -11.07 9.30
C LYS A 62 -11.65 -10.33 9.40
N ASN A 63 -11.66 -9.24 10.16
CA ASN A 63 -10.46 -8.46 10.43
C ASN A 63 -9.52 -9.22 11.37
N ILE A 64 -8.24 -9.27 10.99
CA ILE A 64 -7.15 -9.90 11.72
C ILE A 64 -5.95 -8.95 11.77
N ASN A 65 -5.10 -9.08 12.78
CA ASN A 65 -3.97 -8.16 12.95
C ASN A 65 -2.67 -8.66 12.33
N GLU A 66 -2.56 -9.96 12.04
CA GLU A 66 -1.37 -10.57 11.49
C GLU A 66 -1.71 -11.75 10.61
N LEU A 67 -0.91 -11.98 9.58
CA LEU A 67 -1.08 -13.07 8.63
C LEU A 67 0.30 -13.50 8.11
N VAL A 68 0.54 -14.81 8.12
CA VAL A 68 1.54 -15.41 7.24
C VAL A 68 0.81 -15.88 5.99
N LEU A 69 1.26 -15.45 4.81
CA LEU A 69 0.58 -15.80 3.57
C LEU A 69 0.64 -17.32 3.35
N PRO A 70 -0.51 -17.98 3.11
CA PRO A 70 -0.52 -19.38 2.74
C PRO A 70 0.09 -19.57 1.35
N ALA A 71 0.66 -20.75 1.09
CA ALA A 71 1.38 -21.02 -0.15
C ALA A 71 0.48 -20.97 -1.40
N GLU A 72 -0.82 -21.20 -1.22
CA GLU A 72 -1.86 -21.14 -2.25
C GLU A 72 -2.20 -19.71 -2.69
N HIS A 73 -1.85 -18.71 -1.87
CA HIS A 73 -2.22 -17.32 -2.13
C HIS A 73 -1.44 -16.72 -3.31
N THR A 74 -2.19 -16.18 -4.26
CA THR A 74 -1.72 -15.40 -5.40
C THR A 74 -2.75 -14.32 -5.72
N ASP A 75 -2.50 -13.55 -6.77
CA ASP A 75 -3.49 -12.65 -7.36
C ASP A 75 -4.82 -13.37 -7.62
N HIS A 76 -5.92 -12.68 -7.35
CA HIS A 76 -7.29 -13.12 -7.49
C HIS A 76 -7.67 -14.34 -6.65
N SER A 77 -6.91 -14.73 -5.62
CA SER A 77 -7.27 -15.86 -4.73
C SER A 77 -8.56 -15.66 -3.92
N SER A 78 -9.12 -14.46 -3.85
CA SER A 78 -10.32 -14.13 -3.03
C SER A 78 -10.21 -14.38 -1.51
N TYR A 79 -9.01 -14.72 -1.01
CA TYR A 79 -8.76 -15.02 0.40
C TYR A 79 -8.64 -13.77 1.27
N ILE A 80 -7.90 -12.76 0.79
CA ILE A 80 -7.68 -11.49 1.47
C ILE A 80 -8.65 -10.46 0.88
N ARG A 81 -9.34 -9.68 1.73
CA ARG A 81 -10.29 -8.66 1.27
C ARG A 81 -9.56 -7.64 0.41
N TYR A 82 -10.16 -7.30 -0.73
CA TYR A 82 -9.55 -6.50 -1.81
C TYR A 82 -8.10 -6.87 -2.15
N GLU A 83 -7.65 -8.10 -1.84
CA GLU A 83 -6.31 -8.65 -2.15
C GLU A 83 -5.11 -8.08 -1.36
N GLY A 84 -5.33 -7.31 -0.30
CA GLY A 84 -4.22 -6.61 0.34
C GLY A 84 -4.46 -6.10 1.76
N ILE A 85 -3.53 -5.25 2.22
CA ILE A 85 -3.74 -4.38 3.38
C ILE A 85 -4.41 -3.09 2.94
N GLY A 86 -5.27 -2.56 3.81
CA GLY A 86 -5.89 -1.25 3.66
C GLY A 86 -5.28 -0.23 4.63
N LEU A 87 -5.02 0.99 4.15
CA LEU A 87 -4.64 2.14 4.96
C LEU A 87 -5.60 3.29 4.66
N GLU A 88 -6.11 3.98 5.67
CA GLU A 88 -7.07 5.06 5.47
C GLU A 88 -6.93 6.17 6.51
N ASN A 89 -7.23 7.40 6.10
CA ASN A 89 -7.54 8.49 7.01
C ASN A 89 -8.73 9.31 6.47
N ASN A 90 -9.00 10.48 7.04
CA ASN A 90 -10.13 11.33 6.63
C ASN A 90 -10.10 11.75 5.14
N GLN A 91 -8.96 11.70 4.45
CA GLN A 91 -8.82 12.26 3.10
C GLN A 91 -8.70 11.17 2.04
N ILE A 92 -8.03 10.06 2.35
CA ILE A 92 -7.67 9.06 1.34
C ILE A 92 -7.63 7.65 1.92
N GLY A 93 -7.83 6.67 1.04
CA GLY A 93 -7.53 5.27 1.31
C GLY A 93 -6.47 4.74 0.32
N TYR A 94 -5.73 3.73 0.75
CA TYR A 94 -4.78 2.99 -0.05
C TYR A 94 -4.98 1.49 0.15
N ARG A 95 -4.71 0.75 -0.91
CA ARG A 95 -4.48 -0.69 -0.84
C ARG A 95 -3.04 -0.97 -1.24
N LEU A 96 -2.38 -1.87 -0.52
CA LEU A 96 -1.17 -2.52 -1.03
C LEU A 96 -1.45 -4.02 -1.21
N TYR A 97 -1.27 -4.52 -2.43
CA TYR A 97 -1.40 -5.95 -2.73
C TYR A 97 -0.39 -6.79 -1.96
N LEU A 98 -0.83 -7.93 -1.44
CA LEU A 98 0.04 -8.86 -0.71
C LEU A 98 0.57 -10.03 -1.56
N ASP A 99 0.25 -10.04 -2.87
CA ASP A 99 0.79 -11.01 -3.82
C ASP A 99 2.04 -10.49 -4.55
N TRP A 100 2.47 -11.22 -5.58
CA TRP A 100 3.66 -10.94 -6.38
C TRP A 100 3.68 -9.54 -7.02
N ARG A 101 2.53 -8.90 -7.21
CA ARG A 101 2.43 -7.53 -7.76
C ARG A 101 3.06 -6.53 -6.82
N ASN A 102 2.80 -6.64 -5.51
CA ASN A 102 3.18 -5.65 -4.50
C ASN A 102 2.92 -4.21 -4.98
N ALA A 103 1.79 -3.96 -5.64
CA ALA A 103 1.44 -2.62 -6.12
C ALA A 103 0.63 -1.87 -5.05
N THR A 104 0.72 -0.55 -5.03
CA THR A 104 -0.16 0.28 -4.20
C THR A 104 -1.19 0.96 -5.08
N ASP A 105 -2.47 0.73 -4.80
CA ASP A 105 -3.60 1.41 -5.43
C ASP A 105 -4.19 2.47 -4.48
N ILE A 106 -5.07 3.31 -5.03
CA ILE A 106 -5.67 4.44 -4.33
C ILE A 106 -7.18 4.24 -4.27
N PHE A 107 -7.72 4.21 -3.06
CA PHE A 107 -9.15 4.37 -2.83
C PHE A 107 -9.46 5.86 -2.66
N GLY A 108 -10.05 6.45 -3.71
CA GLY A 108 -10.51 7.83 -3.71
C GLY A 108 -11.78 7.95 -2.90
N LYS A 109 -11.82 8.88 -1.93
CA LYS A 109 -12.95 9.04 -1.02
C LYS A 109 -13.75 10.29 -1.34
N LYS A 110 -15.08 10.19 -1.36
CA LYS A 110 -16.04 11.32 -1.41
C LYS A 110 -16.53 11.75 -0.04
N VAL A 111 -16.11 11.06 1.01
CA VAL A 111 -16.49 11.29 2.41
C VAL A 111 -15.24 11.44 3.27
N ASN A 112 -15.39 12.04 4.46
CA ASN A 112 -14.30 12.21 5.41
C ASN A 112 -14.35 11.24 6.61
N THR A 113 -15.28 10.29 6.57
CA THR A 113 -15.49 9.25 7.59
C THR A 113 -14.69 7.99 7.25
N LEU A 114 -14.60 7.05 8.19
CA LEU A 114 -14.03 5.71 7.95
C LEU A 114 -14.88 4.93 6.93
N VAL A 115 -14.24 4.27 5.96
CA VAL A 115 -14.92 3.49 4.90
C VAL A 115 -14.37 2.09 4.73
N LEU A 116 -13.09 1.85 5.04
CA LEU A 116 -12.42 0.59 4.73
C LEU A 116 -13.12 -0.64 5.30
N PRO A 117 -13.68 -0.66 6.52
CA PRO A 117 -14.40 -1.83 7.04
C PRO A 117 -15.58 -2.28 6.16
N GLU A 118 -16.15 -1.38 5.37
CA GLU A 118 -17.29 -1.64 4.48
C GLU A 118 -16.88 -2.00 3.04
N VAL A 119 -15.65 -1.71 2.62
CA VAL A 119 -15.18 -1.89 1.23
C VAL A 119 -14.96 -3.36 0.88
N GLY A 120 -15.49 -3.83 -0.26
CA GLY A 120 -15.22 -5.17 -0.80
C GLY A 120 -15.83 -6.32 0.01
N GLN A 121 -16.90 -6.05 0.78
CA GLN A 121 -17.67 -7.05 1.52
C GLN A 121 -18.64 -7.81 0.61
N ASP A 122 -19.06 -7.19 -0.49
CA ASP A 122 -20.17 -7.57 -1.36
C ASP A 122 -19.71 -8.09 -2.74
N GLY A 123 -18.49 -8.62 -2.81
CA GLY A 123 -17.93 -9.21 -4.02
C GLY A 123 -16.55 -8.67 -4.36
N PHE A 124 -15.86 -9.33 -5.29
CA PHE A 124 -14.47 -9.04 -5.63
C PHE A 124 -14.30 -7.70 -6.39
N GLU A 125 -15.33 -7.25 -7.11
CA GLU A 125 -15.25 -6.09 -8.01
C GLU A 125 -15.98 -4.84 -7.50
N SER A 126 -16.76 -4.94 -6.41
CA SER A 126 -17.71 -3.89 -6.01
C SER A 126 -17.06 -2.53 -5.75
N TYR A 127 -15.84 -2.53 -5.22
CA TYR A 127 -15.08 -1.33 -4.90
C TYR A 127 -14.46 -0.64 -6.13
N HIS A 128 -14.46 -1.27 -7.31
CA HIS A 128 -14.07 -0.62 -8.57
C HIS A 128 -15.19 0.25 -9.17
N HIS A 129 -16.38 0.23 -8.57
CA HIS A 129 -17.55 0.95 -9.07
C HIS A 129 -17.87 2.18 -8.22
N ASP A 130 -18.44 3.20 -8.86
CA ASP A 130 -18.78 4.47 -8.21
C ASP A 130 -19.77 4.25 -7.06
N ALA A 131 -19.33 4.51 -5.83
CA ALA A 131 -20.17 4.42 -4.64
C ALA A 131 -20.30 5.78 -3.94
N PRO A 132 -21.24 5.94 -2.98
CA PRO A 132 -21.36 7.16 -2.18
C PRO A 132 -20.10 7.49 -1.39
N TRP A 133 -19.36 6.47 -0.95
CA TRP A 133 -18.12 6.65 -0.20
C TRP A 133 -16.93 7.02 -1.09
N GLY A 134 -16.94 6.62 -2.37
CA GLY A 134 -15.75 6.62 -3.22
C GLY A 134 -15.66 5.39 -4.12
N GLN A 135 -14.45 5.09 -4.59
CA GLN A 135 -14.11 3.87 -5.33
C GLN A 135 -12.58 3.70 -5.39
N ASP A 136 -12.11 2.57 -5.90
CA ASP A 136 -10.76 2.45 -6.46
C ASP A 136 -10.62 3.34 -7.69
N ILE A 137 -9.63 4.23 -7.66
CA ILE A 137 -9.43 5.25 -8.69
C ILE A 137 -8.13 5.07 -9.46
N LEU A 138 -7.24 4.14 -9.09
CA LEU A 138 -5.95 4.00 -9.78
C LEU A 138 -5.86 2.68 -10.53
N LYS A 139 -5.73 2.73 -11.85
CA LYS A 139 -5.23 1.58 -12.63
C LYS A 139 -3.73 1.50 -12.49
N SER A 140 -3.24 0.68 -11.57
CA SER A 140 -1.82 0.34 -11.56
C SER A 140 -1.45 -0.56 -12.75
N GLY A 141 -2.32 -1.45 -13.20
CA GLY A 141 -2.00 -2.41 -14.26
C GLY A 141 -0.77 -3.25 -13.89
N ARG A 142 0.14 -3.50 -14.84
CA ARG A 142 1.42 -4.19 -14.56
C ARG A 142 2.50 -3.20 -14.13
N THR A 143 2.27 -2.52 -13.01
CA THR A 143 3.22 -1.57 -12.39
C THR A 143 3.31 -1.81 -10.88
N ILE A 144 4.14 -1.02 -10.21
CA ILE A 144 4.21 -0.97 -8.75
C ILE A 144 3.16 -0.02 -8.12
N GLY A 145 2.26 0.57 -8.92
CA GLY A 145 1.28 1.55 -8.42
C GLY A 145 1.94 2.83 -7.90
N ILE A 146 1.42 3.39 -6.81
CA ILE A 146 1.95 4.62 -6.18
C ILE A 146 2.83 4.33 -4.96
N GLY A 147 4.09 4.73 -5.00
CA GLY A 147 4.98 4.68 -3.84
C GLY A 147 5.28 3.29 -3.30
N SER A 148 4.87 2.22 -3.98
CA SER A 148 5.38 0.90 -3.68
C SER A 148 6.85 0.77 -4.09
N TYR A 149 7.41 -0.41 -3.89
CA TYR A 149 8.83 -0.66 -3.93
C TYR A 149 9.16 -1.95 -4.68
N GLY A 150 10.37 -1.99 -5.24
CA GLY A 150 10.88 -3.12 -6.00
C GLY A 150 12.37 -2.95 -6.30
N ARG A 151 12.87 -3.70 -7.29
CA ARG A 151 14.25 -3.61 -7.77
C ARG A 151 14.27 -3.32 -9.27
N TYR A 152 14.78 -2.15 -9.65
CA TYR A 152 14.94 -1.77 -11.04
C TYR A 152 16.04 -2.60 -11.71
N ASP A 153 15.67 -3.29 -12.78
CA ASP A 153 16.57 -4.04 -13.66
C ASP A 153 17.01 -3.15 -14.82
N GLU A 154 18.25 -2.66 -14.75
CA GLU A 154 18.81 -1.77 -15.77
C GLU A 154 18.96 -2.44 -17.14
N GLN A 155 19.13 -3.77 -17.19
CA GLN A 155 19.37 -4.49 -18.44
C GLN A 155 18.09 -4.63 -19.26
N ASN A 156 16.97 -4.79 -18.57
CA ASN A 156 15.68 -5.11 -19.18
C ASN A 156 14.65 -3.96 -19.07
N ASP A 157 15.03 -2.84 -18.45
CA ASP A 157 14.22 -1.62 -18.25
C ASP A 157 12.84 -1.90 -17.63
N PHE A 158 12.84 -2.63 -16.51
CA PHE A 158 11.63 -2.91 -15.75
C PHE A 158 11.90 -2.94 -14.24
N VAL A 159 10.84 -2.81 -13.44
CA VAL A 159 10.91 -2.97 -11.98
C VAL A 159 10.48 -4.38 -11.62
N GLU A 160 11.39 -5.17 -11.06
CA GLU A 160 11.07 -6.48 -10.49
C GLU A 160 10.41 -6.30 -9.12
N THR A 161 9.34 -7.05 -8.90
CA THR A 161 8.53 -7.01 -7.69
C THR A 161 8.76 -8.31 -6.89
N PHE A 162 7.74 -8.81 -6.21
CA PHE A 162 7.86 -9.88 -5.23
C PHE A 162 7.45 -11.24 -5.80
N LYS A 163 7.83 -11.54 -7.04
CA LYS A 163 7.49 -12.80 -7.73
C LYS A 163 8.06 -14.05 -7.06
N ILE A 164 9.27 -13.95 -6.49
CA ILE A 164 9.93 -15.05 -5.79
C ILE A 164 10.24 -14.60 -4.37
N VAL A 165 9.44 -15.05 -3.42
CA VAL A 165 9.62 -14.85 -1.98
C VAL A 165 9.33 -16.17 -1.30
N LYS A 166 10.18 -16.58 -0.34
CA LYS A 166 9.98 -17.85 0.38
C LYS A 166 8.81 -17.78 1.35
N ASN A 167 8.66 -16.66 2.03
CA ASN A 167 7.60 -16.44 3.01
C ASN A 167 7.31 -14.95 3.16
N THR A 168 6.03 -14.59 3.23
CA THR A 168 5.57 -13.22 3.49
C THR A 168 4.74 -13.21 4.76
N ALA A 169 5.10 -12.37 5.73
CA ALA A 169 4.36 -12.18 6.97
C ALA A 169 3.99 -10.71 7.14
N VAL A 170 2.72 -10.45 7.46
CA VAL A 170 2.12 -9.12 7.52
C VAL A 170 1.57 -8.88 8.92
N LYS A 171 1.71 -7.65 9.42
CA LYS A 171 1.07 -7.19 10.66
C LYS A 171 0.53 -5.78 10.49
N VAL A 172 -0.67 -5.51 11.01
CA VAL A 172 -1.29 -4.17 11.05
C VAL A 172 -1.45 -3.70 12.50
N ASN A 173 -1.21 -2.41 12.73
CA ASN A 173 -1.34 -1.77 14.04
C ASN A 173 -2.00 -0.39 13.88
N ASN A 174 -2.80 -0.03 14.87
CA ASN A 174 -3.55 1.23 14.91
C ASN A 174 -3.21 1.96 16.22
N GLU A 175 -2.61 3.13 16.12
CA GLU A 175 -2.25 3.99 17.25
C GLU A 175 -3.09 5.29 17.20
N LYS A 176 -2.88 6.18 18.18
CA LYS A 176 -3.69 7.41 18.29
C LYS A 176 -3.50 8.36 17.11
N GLU A 177 -2.27 8.52 16.64
CA GLU A 177 -1.88 9.54 15.64
C GLU A 177 -1.49 8.96 14.29
N GLN A 178 -1.22 7.66 14.25
CA GLN A 178 -0.77 6.94 13.07
C GLN A 178 -1.23 5.49 13.11
N SER A 179 -1.29 4.87 11.94
CA SER A 179 -1.55 3.44 11.77
C SER A 179 -0.59 2.90 10.73
N TYR A 180 -0.21 1.64 10.83
CA TYR A 180 0.77 1.08 9.92
C TYR A 180 0.61 -0.41 9.66
N ALA A 181 1.06 -0.81 8.47
CA ALA A 181 1.31 -2.19 8.11
C ALA A 181 2.82 -2.43 8.07
N THR A 182 3.27 -3.55 8.63
CA THR A 182 4.63 -4.07 8.50
C THR A 182 4.59 -5.38 7.74
N ILE A 183 5.36 -5.48 6.66
CA ILE A 183 5.44 -6.69 5.83
C ILE A 183 6.88 -7.17 5.82
N ASN A 184 7.06 -8.45 6.13
CA ASN A 184 8.35 -9.12 6.15
C ASN A 184 8.39 -10.13 5.00
N TYR A 185 9.21 -9.84 3.99
CA TYR A 185 9.51 -10.72 2.87
C TYR A 185 10.80 -11.48 3.18
N LYS A 186 10.70 -12.80 3.33
CA LYS A 186 11.84 -13.68 3.58
C LYS A 186 12.31 -14.32 2.29
N GLY A 187 13.61 -14.24 2.03
CA GLY A 187 14.23 -14.80 0.83
C GLY A 187 13.66 -14.25 -0.47
N TRP A 188 13.38 -12.94 -0.54
CA TRP A 188 13.05 -12.25 -1.79
C TRP A 188 14.21 -12.40 -2.77
N LYS A 189 13.93 -13.00 -3.92
CA LYS A 189 14.92 -13.33 -4.95
C LYS A 189 14.60 -12.55 -6.22
N THR A 190 15.55 -11.73 -6.61
CA THR A 190 15.63 -11.13 -7.94
C THR A 190 16.84 -11.74 -8.65
N TRP A 191 17.83 -10.95 -9.05
CA TRP A 191 19.15 -11.44 -9.51
C TRP A 191 20.18 -11.42 -8.37
N GLY A 192 21.19 -12.29 -8.45
CA GLY A 192 22.16 -12.48 -7.37
C GLY A 192 21.53 -13.18 -6.17
N ASP A 193 22.04 -12.99 -4.96
CA ASP A 193 21.56 -13.69 -3.77
C ASP A 193 20.16 -13.27 -3.33
N ALA A 194 19.43 -14.21 -2.70
CA ALA A 194 18.17 -13.89 -2.05
C ALA A 194 18.42 -13.06 -0.78
N ILE A 195 17.55 -12.11 -0.49
CA ILE A 195 17.65 -11.22 0.67
C ILE A 195 16.33 -11.16 1.42
N ASP A 196 16.35 -10.74 2.67
CA ASP A 196 15.11 -10.38 3.36
C ASP A 196 14.88 -8.87 3.23
N LEU A 197 13.60 -8.50 3.08
CA LEU A 197 13.14 -7.11 3.08
C LEU A 197 11.99 -6.97 4.08
N GLN A 198 12.09 -6.01 4.98
CA GLN A 198 10.99 -5.52 5.79
C GLN A 198 10.54 -4.17 5.24
N SER A 199 9.24 -4.02 5.00
CA SER A 199 8.61 -2.74 4.71
C SER A 199 7.68 -2.33 5.85
N LYS A 200 7.62 -1.03 6.14
CA LYS A 200 6.63 -0.43 7.01
C LYS A 200 5.96 0.74 6.30
N LEU A 201 4.65 0.64 6.08
CA LEU A 201 3.83 1.69 5.49
C LEU A 201 3.02 2.34 6.62
N THR A 202 3.27 3.62 6.88
CA THR A 202 2.65 4.38 7.97
C THR A 202 1.77 5.48 7.41
N ILE A 203 0.47 5.44 7.71
CA ILE A 203 -0.49 6.50 7.42
C ILE A 203 -0.76 7.30 8.71
N PHE A 204 -0.89 8.61 8.58
CA PHE A 204 -1.08 9.52 9.70
C PHE A 204 -2.53 10.02 9.74
N ASN A 205 -2.95 10.51 10.90
CA ASN A 205 -4.26 11.16 11.07
C ASN A 205 -4.30 12.58 10.50
N LYS A 206 -3.41 12.88 9.55
CA LYS A 206 -3.27 14.16 8.86
C LYS A 206 -2.83 13.90 7.43
N ASP A 207 -3.21 14.82 6.55
CA ASP A 207 -2.77 14.88 5.16
C ASP A 207 -3.03 13.57 4.39
N ARG A 208 -2.43 13.40 3.21
CA ARG A 208 -2.65 12.24 2.33
C ARG A 208 -1.43 11.33 2.22
N PHE A 209 -0.36 11.63 2.94
CA PHE A 209 0.90 10.92 2.74
C PHE A 209 0.99 9.64 3.56
N VAL A 210 1.68 8.67 2.97
CA VAL A 210 2.15 7.47 3.64
C VAL A 210 3.68 7.53 3.67
N LYS A 211 4.25 7.29 4.84
CA LYS A 211 5.69 7.06 4.98
C LYS A 211 5.99 5.60 4.71
N VAL A 212 7.00 5.34 3.89
CA VAL A 212 7.52 4.00 3.64
C VAL A 212 8.93 3.89 4.18
N ASP A 213 9.14 2.94 5.08
CA ASP A 213 10.47 2.55 5.57
C ASP A 213 10.79 1.15 5.05
N LEU A 214 11.91 1.01 4.33
CA LEU A 214 12.42 -0.28 3.86
C LEU A 214 13.72 -0.61 4.57
N ASN A 215 13.84 -1.85 5.06
CA ASN A 215 15.05 -2.37 5.69
C ASN A 215 15.38 -3.74 5.11
N LEU A 216 16.62 -3.93 4.67
CA LEU A 216 17.09 -5.13 4.00
C LEU A 216 18.25 -5.75 4.77
N THR A 217 18.44 -7.07 4.66
CA THR A 217 19.58 -7.76 5.29
C THR A 217 20.93 -7.40 4.68
N ASN A 218 20.94 -7.03 3.39
CA ASN A 218 22.14 -6.76 2.60
C ASN A 218 21.98 -5.47 1.80
N THR A 219 23.10 -4.82 1.47
CA THR A 219 23.07 -3.67 0.56
C THR A 219 22.87 -4.15 -0.88
N ILE A 220 21.86 -3.62 -1.56
CA ILE A 220 21.57 -3.94 -2.96
C ILE A 220 21.55 -2.70 -3.82
N SER A 221 21.94 -2.86 -5.10
CA SER A 221 21.72 -1.85 -6.13
C SER A 221 20.34 -2.04 -6.75
N GLY A 222 19.76 -0.94 -7.24
CA GLY A 222 18.50 -0.95 -7.97
C GLY A 222 17.26 -0.90 -7.09
N LEU A 223 17.38 -0.83 -5.75
CA LEU A 223 16.22 -0.59 -4.90
C LEU A 223 15.50 0.68 -5.37
N CYS A 224 14.20 0.61 -5.60
CA CYS A 224 13.47 1.71 -6.22
C CYS A 224 12.04 1.84 -5.70
N THR A 225 11.47 3.02 -5.97
CA THR A 225 10.04 3.33 -5.82
C THR A 225 9.56 4.11 -7.05
N GLY A 226 8.30 4.49 -7.12
CA GLY A 226 7.80 5.26 -8.25
C GLY A 226 6.31 5.55 -8.21
N ILE A 227 5.84 6.11 -9.32
CA ILE A 227 4.41 6.34 -9.61
C ILE A 227 4.11 5.81 -11.02
N VAL A 228 2.86 5.42 -11.24
CA VAL A 228 2.38 4.94 -12.55
C VAL A 228 2.66 6.00 -13.62
N ALA A 229 3.20 5.59 -14.76
CA ALA A 229 3.38 6.45 -15.92
C ALA A 229 2.16 6.36 -16.84
N ILE A 230 1.33 7.41 -16.85
CA ILE A 230 0.11 7.48 -17.65
C ILE A 230 0.38 8.24 -18.94
N LYS A 231 -0.19 7.75 -20.05
CA LYS A 231 -0.01 8.35 -21.38
C LYS A 231 -0.50 9.81 -21.35
N ASN A 232 0.28 10.71 -21.95
CA ASN A 232 -0.01 12.15 -22.04
C ASN A 232 -0.09 12.91 -20.70
N ILE A 233 0.29 12.29 -19.58
CA ILE A 233 0.45 12.97 -18.29
C ILE A 233 1.95 13.20 -18.05
N PRO A 234 2.42 14.46 -18.03
CA PRO A 234 3.83 14.74 -17.80
C PRO A 234 4.21 14.54 -16.33
N VAL A 235 5.46 14.13 -16.10
CA VAL A 235 6.05 14.14 -14.76
C VAL A 235 6.63 15.52 -14.48
N LYS A 236 6.41 16.01 -13.26
CA LYS A 236 7.07 17.18 -12.70
C LYS A 236 8.00 16.76 -11.57
N GLN A 237 9.08 17.52 -11.41
CA GLN A 237 10.05 17.33 -10.33
C GLN A 237 10.20 18.62 -9.54
N GLY A 238 10.45 18.48 -8.24
CA GLY A 238 10.77 19.59 -7.34
C GLY A 238 11.92 19.21 -6.42
N ILE A 239 12.72 20.20 -6.01
CA ILE A 239 13.87 20.02 -5.12
C ILE A 239 13.77 21.05 -3.98
N SER A 240 14.02 20.62 -2.75
CA SER A 240 13.98 21.48 -1.56
C SER A 240 15.10 22.52 -1.59
N LYS A 241 14.94 23.63 -0.86
CA LYS A 241 15.91 24.75 -0.87
C LYS A 241 17.29 24.31 -0.41
N ASN A 242 17.38 23.43 0.60
CA ASN A 242 18.64 22.88 1.07
C ASN A 242 19.15 21.67 0.27
N LYS A 243 18.45 21.28 -0.81
CA LYS A 243 18.78 20.15 -1.68
C LYS A 243 18.92 18.80 -0.95
N LYS A 244 18.19 18.60 0.15
CA LYS A 244 18.13 17.30 0.85
C LYS A 244 16.96 16.44 0.42
N TRP A 245 15.87 17.03 -0.05
CA TRP A 245 14.68 16.32 -0.48
C TRP A 245 14.27 16.72 -1.89
N ALA A 246 13.64 15.80 -2.60
CA ALA A 246 13.04 16.03 -3.90
C ALA A 246 11.71 15.29 -4.02
N TYR A 247 10.90 15.63 -5.01
CA TYR A 247 9.75 14.84 -5.42
C TYR A 247 9.73 14.57 -6.93
N ILE A 248 9.09 13.46 -7.31
CA ILE A 248 8.47 13.29 -8.63
C ILE A 248 6.96 13.33 -8.43
N ALA A 249 6.23 13.91 -9.39
CA ALA A 249 4.79 14.02 -9.31
C ALA A 249 4.12 14.05 -10.69
N THR A 250 2.87 13.64 -10.75
CA THR A 250 1.99 13.77 -11.92
C THR A 250 0.66 14.36 -11.48
N TYR A 251 -0.02 15.07 -12.39
CA TYR A 251 -1.36 15.59 -12.17
C TYR A 251 -2.16 15.55 -13.48
N GLY A 252 -3.44 15.21 -13.41
CA GLY A 252 -4.36 15.28 -14.55
C GLY A 252 -5.42 14.18 -14.49
N ASN A 253 -6.12 13.95 -15.59
CA ASN A 253 -7.08 12.85 -15.73
C ASN A 253 -6.31 11.52 -15.85
N GLN A 254 -6.06 10.93 -14.69
CA GLN A 254 -5.31 9.68 -14.52
C GLN A 254 -6.01 8.74 -13.54
N THR A 255 -7.35 8.81 -13.49
CA THR A 255 -8.17 7.90 -12.69
C THR A 255 -8.80 6.82 -13.56
N GLU A 256 -9.33 5.77 -12.91
CA GLU A 256 -10.23 4.79 -13.56
C GLU A 256 -11.70 5.22 -13.57
N THR A 257 -12.00 6.47 -13.20
CA THR A 257 -13.37 6.95 -13.20
C THR A 257 -13.77 7.43 -14.59
N LYS A 258 -15.07 7.34 -14.92
CA LYS A 258 -15.60 7.73 -16.24
C LYS A 258 -15.84 9.25 -16.39
N LYS A 259 -15.36 10.09 -15.46
CA LYS A 259 -15.67 11.53 -15.37
C LYS A 259 -14.42 12.39 -15.64
N ASP A 260 -14.63 13.68 -15.88
CA ASP A 260 -13.58 14.72 -15.93
C ASP A 260 -13.02 15.04 -14.53
N ASP A 261 -12.56 14.02 -13.80
CA ASP A 261 -11.84 14.20 -12.55
C ASP A 261 -10.32 14.19 -12.77
N ASN A 262 -9.58 14.59 -11.74
CA ASN A 262 -8.14 14.60 -11.75
C ASN A 262 -7.59 13.92 -10.51
N LEU A 263 -6.41 13.33 -10.66
CA LEU A 263 -5.66 12.75 -9.57
C LEU A 263 -4.26 13.37 -9.61
N GLY A 264 -3.78 13.85 -8.46
CA GLY A 264 -2.38 14.12 -8.23
C GLY A 264 -1.71 12.92 -7.57
N MET A 265 -0.50 12.56 -8.02
CA MET A 265 0.33 11.54 -7.37
C MET A 265 1.73 12.10 -7.15
N ALA A 266 2.33 11.82 -6.00
CA ALA A 266 3.70 12.24 -5.73
C ALA A 266 4.47 11.23 -4.88
N VAL A 267 5.79 11.19 -5.08
CA VAL A 267 6.75 10.50 -4.21
C VAL A 267 7.84 11.50 -3.82
N PHE A 268 8.04 11.69 -2.52
CA PHE A 268 9.11 12.49 -1.92
C PHE A 268 10.24 11.59 -1.45
N TYR A 269 11.47 11.90 -1.80
CA TYR A 269 12.64 11.07 -1.50
C TYR A 269 13.87 11.90 -1.11
N PRO A 270 14.78 11.36 -0.28
CA PRO A 270 15.99 12.06 0.12
C PRO A 270 17.05 12.01 -1.00
N LEU A 271 17.60 13.16 -1.37
CA LEU A 271 18.58 13.31 -2.44
C LEU A 271 19.93 12.64 -2.13
N GLU A 272 20.28 12.46 -0.85
CA GLU A 272 21.49 11.72 -0.48
C GLU A 272 21.45 10.26 -0.93
N SER A 273 20.26 9.67 -0.97
CA SER A 273 20.02 8.28 -1.36
C SER A 273 19.60 8.14 -2.83
N PHE A 274 19.33 9.24 -3.53
CA PHE A 274 18.92 9.24 -4.93
C PHE A 274 20.09 8.90 -5.85
N ASP A 275 19.90 7.93 -6.75
CA ASP A 275 20.84 7.60 -7.81
C ASP A 275 20.40 8.23 -9.13
N LYS A 276 19.23 7.80 -9.64
CA LYS A 276 18.71 8.29 -10.92
C LYS A 276 17.19 8.16 -11.02
N TYR A 277 16.64 8.95 -11.93
CA TYR A 277 15.27 8.84 -12.38
C TYR A 277 15.21 8.10 -13.72
N VAL A 278 14.29 7.15 -13.86
CA VAL A 278 14.05 6.39 -15.08
C VAL A 278 12.55 6.37 -15.37
N LYS A 279 12.16 6.63 -16.63
CA LYS A 279 10.81 6.33 -17.10
C LYS A 279 10.82 4.97 -17.79
N THR A 280 10.41 3.92 -17.06
CA THR A 280 10.14 2.62 -17.69
C THR A 280 8.86 2.70 -18.51
N LYS A 281 8.48 1.63 -19.21
CA LYS A 281 7.25 1.58 -20.03
C LYS A 281 5.99 2.06 -19.31
N SER A 282 5.88 1.81 -18.01
CA SER A 282 4.65 2.04 -17.25
C SER A 282 4.89 2.67 -15.87
N THR A 283 6.11 3.05 -15.51
CA THR A 283 6.43 3.63 -14.20
C THR A 283 7.47 4.75 -14.27
N HIS A 284 7.15 5.89 -13.68
CA HIS A 284 8.12 6.92 -13.31
C HIS A 284 8.88 6.44 -12.07
N THR A 285 10.13 6.03 -12.26
CA THR A 285 10.91 5.26 -11.29
C THR A 285 12.01 6.12 -10.68
N VAL A 286 12.07 6.13 -9.35
CA VAL A 286 13.17 6.69 -8.57
C VAL A 286 14.04 5.54 -8.10
N VAL A 287 15.25 5.46 -8.62
CA VAL A 287 16.24 4.45 -8.24
C VAL A 287 17.13 5.03 -7.14
N PHE A 288 17.32 4.26 -6.08
CA PHE A 288 18.19 4.62 -4.98
C PHE A 288 19.61 4.08 -5.19
N LYS A 289 20.59 4.78 -4.62
CA LYS A 289 21.97 4.30 -4.50
C LYS A 289 21.99 2.96 -3.78
N LYS A 290 23.07 2.19 -3.98
CA LYS A 290 23.27 0.92 -3.30
C LYS A 290 23.12 1.08 -1.79
N THR A 291 22.06 0.52 -1.24
CA THR A 291 21.68 0.70 0.17
C THR A 291 21.02 -0.56 0.72
N LYS A 292 20.92 -0.65 2.04
CA LYS A 292 20.12 -1.65 2.78
C LYS A 292 18.95 -1.02 3.53
N SER A 293 18.77 0.29 3.43
CA SER A 293 17.67 1.00 4.08
C SER A 293 17.31 2.28 3.33
N ILE A 294 16.03 2.60 3.27
CA ILE A 294 15.54 3.87 2.72
C ILE A 294 14.21 4.24 3.37
N SER A 295 14.02 5.54 3.57
CA SER A 295 12.75 6.13 4.00
C SER A 295 12.31 7.17 2.98
N TYR A 296 11.05 7.13 2.59
CA TYR A 296 10.47 8.08 1.64
C TYR A 296 8.96 8.23 1.92
N TYR A 297 8.30 9.15 1.22
CA TYR A 297 6.87 9.38 1.35
C TYR A 297 6.19 9.31 -0.01
N PHE A 298 4.94 8.87 -0.06
CA PHE A 298 4.10 9.03 -1.24
C PHE A 298 2.74 9.59 -0.83
N LEU A 299 2.03 10.22 -1.77
CA LEU A 299 0.66 10.68 -1.58
C LEU A 299 -0.12 10.69 -2.88
N GLY A 300 -1.43 10.56 -2.76
CA GLY A 300 -2.41 10.78 -3.82
C GLY A 300 -3.35 11.91 -3.43
N ALA A 301 -3.90 12.64 -4.39
CA ALA A 301 -4.88 13.70 -4.13
C ALA A 301 -5.95 13.69 -5.23
N TRP A 302 -7.14 13.21 -4.91
CA TRP A 302 -8.22 13.09 -5.87
C TRP A 302 -9.09 14.34 -5.86
N SER A 303 -9.44 14.88 -7.03
CA SER A 303 -10.18 16.15 -7.13
C SER A 303 -11.62 16.07 -6.59
N LEU A 304 -12.17 14.86 -6.42
CA LEU A 304 -13.52 14.64 -5.87
C LEU A 304 -13.55 14.38 -4.36
N GLU A 305 -12.39 14.38 -3.69
CA GLU A 305 -12.37 14.29 -2.23
C GLU A 305 -12.93 15.57 -1.57
N PRO A 306 -13.55 15.47 -0.38
CA PRO A 306 -14.06 16.64 0.33
C PRO A 306 -12.95 17.67 0.61
N ASN A 307 -13.16 18.91 0.17
CA ASN A 307 -12.19 20.00 0.30
C ASN A 307 -10.80 19.68 -0.30
N GLY A 308 -10.77 18.88 -1.38
CA GLY A 308 -9.55 18.42 -2.03
C GLY A 308 -8.81 19.44 -2.89
N LEU A 309 -7.68 18.98 -3.42
CA LEU A 309 -6.84 19.73 -4.36
C LEU A 309 -7.42 19.59 -5.78
N LYS A 310 -8.17 20.60 -6.23
CA LYS A 310 -8.97 20.53 -7.47
C LYS A 310 -8.24 21.00 -8.73
N THR A 311 -7.11 21.71 -8.60
CA THR A 311 -6.34 22.23 -9.73
C THR A 311 -4.89 21.79 -9.65
N GLU A 312 -4.22 21.80 -10.80
CA GLU A 312 -2.81 21.45 -10.92
C GLU A 312 -1.93 22.40 -10.09
N GLU A 313 -2.23 23.70 -10.11
CA GLU A 313 -1.51 24.72 -9.35
C GLU A 313 -1.67 24.49 -7.84
N ALA A 314 -2.89 24.21 -7.38
CA ALA A 314 -3.15 23.94 -5.97
C ALA A 314 -2.41 22.67 -5.51
N PHE A 315 -2.38 21.64 -6.35
CA PHE A 315 -1.63 20.42 -6.07
C PHE A 315 -0.13 20.68 -5.92
N TYR A 316 0.50 21.36 -6.87
CA TYR A 316 1.95 21.61 -6.78
C TYR A 316 2.32 22.59 -5.66
N GLN A 317 1.48 23.59 -5.36
CA GLN A 317 1.68 24.45 -4.20
C GLN A 317 1.63 23.66 -2.88
N ASP A 318 0.78 22.65 -2.80
CA ASP A 318 0.73 21.76 -1.64
C ASP A 318 1.98 20.87 -1.53
N LEU A 319 2.49 20.36 -2.66
CA LEU A 319 3.77 19.60 -2.67
C LEU A 319 4.96 20.49 -2.26
N ASP A 320 5.02 21.73 -2.73
CA ASP A 320 6.11 22.65 -2.42
C ASP A 320 6.09 23.03 -0.91
N LYS A 321 4.92 23.16 -0.30
CA LYS A 321 4.78 23.34 1.16
C LYS A 321 5.29 22.13 1.94
N LYS A 322 4.96 20.92 1.50
CA LYS A 322 5.48 19.66 2.09
C LYS A 322 6.99 19.56 1.95
N LEU A 323 7.52 19.97 0.81
CA LEU A 323 8.96 20.01 0.57
C LEU A 323 9.65 21.01 1.50
N ASP A 324 9.05 22.18 1.75
CA ASP A 324 9.52 23.16 2.74
C ASP A 324 9.46 22.63 4.19
N ILE A 325 8.49 21.77 4.53
CA ILE A 325 8.43 21.09 5.84
C ILE A 325 9.60 20.10 5.95
N LEU A 326 9.78 19.21 4.97
CA LEU A 326 10.89 18.26 4.91
C LEU A 326 12.27 18.95 4.97
N ASP A 327 12.39 20.13 4.36
CA ASP A 327 13.58 20.97 4.40
C ASP A 327 13.97 21.34 5.84
N LYS A 328 12.97 21.64 6.69
CA LYS A 328 13.13 22.12 8.08
C LYS A 328 13.19 21.00 9.12
N THR A 329 12.34 19.98 8.97
CA THR A 329 12.10 18.97 10.01
C THR A 329 12.60 17.58 9.62
N HIS A 330 12.92 17.36 8.34
CA HIS A 330 13.24 16.05 7.76
C HIS A 330 12.11 15.01 7.89
N GLN A 331 10.89 15.43 8.22
CA GLN A 331 9.71 14.58 8.41
C GLN A 331 8.42 15.34 8.08
N LEU A 332 7.44 14.69 7.44
CA LEU A 332 6.11 15.28 7.13
C LEU A 332 5.09 15.21 8.28
#